data_AF-A0A972EQN5-F1
#
_entry.id   AF-A0A972EQN5-F1
#
_cell.length_a   1.000
_cell.length_b   1.000
_cell.length_c   1.000
_cell.angle_alpha   90.00
_cell.angle_beta   90.00
_cell.angle_gamma   90.00
#
_symmetry.space_group_name_H-M   'P 1'
#
loop_
_entity.id
_entity.type
_entity.pdbx_description
1 polymer ?
#
loop_
_entity_poly.entity_id
_entity_poly.type
_entity_poly.pdbx_seq_one_letter_code
_entity_poly.pdbx_strand_id
1 'polypeptide(L)'
;MKGKSIVAIVISIIMIVVGGYLLFNLAFLLFALIVNTTMQMSGQSDTDPPGILARLLGYTGIGLLTYLGLKYFSNHSQLKHTLRATFLTLPLMALLVSIGIAFHQQADAIILGIGAVVMIPVLIYLYAKKLPWMYWLATFYVAALGVIVIIKNIQI
;
A
#
# COMPACT_ATOMS: atom_id res chain seq x y z
N MET A 1 1.95 -17.89 -26.75
CA MET A 1 1.81 -17.84 -25.28
C MET A 1 1.38 -19.23 -24.80
N LYS A 2 2.25 -20.01 -24.13
CA LYS A 2 1.79 -21.24 -23.45
C LYS A 2 0.82 -20.81 -22.35
N GLY A 3 -0.44 -21.24 -22.43
CA GLY A 3 -1.48 -20.87 -21.47
C GLY A 3 -1.00 -21.22 -20.06
N LYS A 4 -0.93 -20.20 -19.18
CA LYS A 4 -0.68 -20.45 -17.76
C LYS A 4 -1.82 -21.33 -17.26
N SER A 5 -1.51 -22.37 -16.49
CA SER A 5 -2.53 -23.19 -15.86
C SER A 5 -3.41 -22.30 -14.98
N ILE A 6 -4.71 -22.60 -14.92
CA ILE A 6 -5.68 -21.88 -14.09
C ILE A 6 -5.19 -21.80 -12.64
N VAL A 7 -4.57 -22.89 -12.14
CA VAL A 7 -3.94 -22.96 -10.82
C VAL A 7 -2.92 -21.84 -10.60
N ALA A 8 -2.03 -21.57 -11.56
CA ALA A 8 -1.02 -20.53 -11.42
C ALA A 8 -1.62 -19.11 -11.37
N ILE A 9 -2.74 -18.91 -12.07
CA ILE A 9 -3.49 -17.63 -12.03
C ILE A 9 -4.12 -17.46 -10.64
N VAL A 10 -4.81 -18.48 -10.15
CA VAL A 10 -5.46 -18.46 -8.82
C VAL A 10 -4.44 -18.23 -7.71
N ILE A 11 -3.31 -18.93 -7.72
CA ILE A 11 -2.22 -18.72 -6.75
C ILE A 11 -1.72 -17.27 -6.79
N SER A 12 -1.60 -16.69 -7.98
CA SER A 12 -1.16 -15.29 -8.13
C SER A 12 -2.16 -14.29 -7.55
N ILE A 13 -3.46 -14.51 -7.75
CA ILE A 13 -4.51 -13.68 -7.18
C ILE A 13 -4.48 -13.76 -5.65
N ILE A 14 -4.45 -14.98 -5.10
CA ILE A 14 -4.40 -15.21 -3.65
C ILE A 14 -3.16 -14.53 -3.05
N MET A 15 -1.99 -14.71 -3.67
CA MET A 15 -0.75 -14.10 -3.19
C MET A 15 -0.82 -12.57 -3.18
N ILE A 16 -1.40 -11.96 -4.22
CA ILE A 16 -1.52 -10.50 -4.28
C ILE A 16 -2.53 -9.96 -3.26
N VAL A 17 -3.71 -10.58 -3.15
CA VAL A 17 -4.77 -10.11 -2.26
C VAL A 17 -4.42 -10.38 -0.80
N VAL A 18 -4.17 -11.65 -0.45
CA VAL A 18 -3.86 -12.06 0.93
C VAL A 18 -2.50 -11.54 1.33
N GLY A 19 -1.48 -11.72 0.49
CA GLY A 19 -0.14 -11.22 0.78
C GLY A 19 -0.12 -9.70 0.90
N GLY A 20 -0.83 -8.97 0.03
CA GLY A 20 -0.92 -7.52 0.08
C GLY A 20 -1.61 -7.03 1.35
N TYR A 21 -2.70 -7.68 1.78
CA TYR A 21 -3.38 -7.39 3.04
C TYR A 21 -2.46 -7.63 4.25
N LEU A 22 -1.76 -8.77 4.30
CA LEU A 22 -0.83 -9.07 5.40
C LEU A 22 0.33 -8.08 5.44
N LEU A 23 0.92 -7.75 4.28
CA LEU A 23 1.99 -6.76 4.15
C LEU A 23 1.56 -5.38 4.64
N PHE A 24 0.35 -4.97 4.28
CA PHE A 24 -0.23 -3.71 4.74
C PHE A 24 -0.38 -3.65 6.26
N ASN A 25 -0.97 -4.68 6.86
CA ASN A 25 -1.12 -4.73 8.32
C ASN A 25 0.24 -4.75 9.04
N LEU A 26 1.21 -5.51 8.52
CA LEU A 26 2.58 -5.52 9.05
C LEU A 26 3.23 -4.14 8.95
N ALA A 27 3.04 -3.42 7.85
CA ALA A 27 3.54 -2.06 7.69
C ALA A 27 2.87 -1.07 8.65
N PHE A 28 1.56 -1.21 8.90
CA PHE A 28 0.85 -0.40 9.87
C PHE A 28 1.32 -0.65 11.30
N LEU A 29 1.53 -1.92 11.67
CA LEU A 29 2.11 -2.28 12.96
C LEU A 29 3.53 -1.71 13.11
N LEU A 30 4.36 -1.81 12.07
CA LEU A 30 5.71 -1.24 12.08
C LEU A 30 5.67 0.30 12.19
N PHE A 31 4.77 0.95 11.46
CA PHE A 31 4.58 2.40 11.52
C PHE A 31 4.15 2.83 12.92
N ALA A 32 3.14 2.19 13.50
CA ALA A 32 2.67 2.46 14.84
C ALA A 32 3.78 2.24 15.87
N LEU A 33 4.55 1.16 15.76
CA LEU A 33 5.70 0.89 16.62
C LEU A 33 6.73 2.01 16.57
N ILE A 34 7.15 2.42 15.37
CA ILE A 34 8.15 3.50 15.19
C ILE A 34 7.62 4.82 15.76
N VAL A 35 6.38 5.18 15.43
CA VAL A 35 5.76 6.44 15.85
C VAL A 35 5.63 6.49 17.37
N ASN A 36 5.04 5.45 17.99
CA ASN A 36 4.85 5.40 19.43
C ASN A 36 6.18 5.39 20.18
N THR A 37 7.17 4.63 19.70
CA THR A 37 8.51 4.62 20.32
C THR A 37 9.15 6.02 20.24
N THR A 38 9.01 6.70 19.10
CA THR A 38 9.56 8.06 18.93
C THR A 38 8.86 9.07 19.84
N MET A 39 7.53 8.97 19.98
CA MET A 39 6.75 9.82 20.88
C MET A 39 7.16 9.62 22.34
N GLN A 40 7.29 8.36 22.79
CA GLN A 40 7.76 8.03 24.14
C GLN A 40 9.18 8.54 24.39
N MET A 41 10.11 8.36 23.44
CA MET A 41 11.49 8.83 23.56
C MET A 41 11.59 10.36 23.60
N SER A 42 10.64 11.07 22.98
CA SER A 42 10.59 12.53 22.97
C SER A 42 9.76 13.12 24.12
N GLY A 43 9.19 12.27 24.99
CA GLY A 43 8.35 12.70 26.11
C GLY A 43 7.00 13.28 25.71
N GLN A 44 6.52 12.99 24.49
CA GLN A 44 5.17 13.37 24.06
C GLN A 44 4.12 12.47 24.71
N SER A 45 2.95 13.03 25.03
CA SER A 45 1.82 12.26 25.51
C SER A 45 1.30 11.34 24.40
N ASP A 46 0.87 10.13 24.76
CA ASP A 46 0.25 9.18 23.82
C ASP A 46 -1.09 9.69 23.24
N THR A 47 -1.67 10.72 23.85
CA THR A 47 -2.91 11.37 23.39
C THR A 47 -2.68 12.50 22.39
N ASP A 48 -1.44 12.97 22.26
CA ASP A 48 -1.12 14.08 21.37
C ASP A 48 -0.96 13.58 19.94
N PRO A 49 -1.32 14.40 18.93
CA PRO A 49 -1.06 14.05 17.55
C PRO A 49 0.45 13.84 17.33
N PRO A 50 0.87 12.81 16.57
CA PRO A 50 2.28 12.50 16.42
C PRO A 50 3.07 13.69 15.88
N GLY A 51 4.19 14.01 16.53
CA GLY A 51 5.13 15.03 16.06
C GLY A 51 5.68 14.75 14.66
N ILE A 52 6.17 15.79 13.99
CA ILE A 52 6.70 15.71 12.62
C ILE A 52 7.80 14.64 12.50
N LEU A 53 8.71 14.57 13.48
CA LEU A 53 9.80 13.59 13.51
C LEU A 53 9.27 12.15 13.56
N ALA A 54 8.27 11.87 14.41
CA ALA A 54 7.68 10.54 14.52
C ALA A 54 7.01 10.10 13.21
N ARG A 55 6.27 11.00 12.55
CA ARG A 55 5.66 10.73 11.23
C ARG A 55 6.71 10.47 10.16
N LEU A 56 7.75 11.31 10.09
CA LEU A 56 8.86 11.13 9.15
C LEU A 56 9.53 9.78 9.34
N LEU A 57 9.88 9.41 10.58
CA LEU A 57 10.48 8.12 10.87
C LEU A 57 9.55 6.96 10.50
N GLY A 58 8.26 7.05 10.82
CA GLY A 58 7.26 6.05 10.43
C GLY A 58 7.21 5.86 8.90
N TYR A 59 7.07 6.93 8.12
CA TYR A 59 7.03 6.85 6.66
C TYR A 59 8.35 6.37 6.06
N THR A 60 9.50 6.76 6.62
CA THR A 60 10.80 6.22 6.20
C THR A 60 10.92 4.73 6.49
N GLY A 61 10.35 4.24 7.61
CA GLY A 61 10.28 2.82 7.93
C GLY A 61 9.47 2.02 6.90
N ILE A 62 8.28 2.50 6.53
CA ILE A 62 7.47 1.90 5.44
C ILE A 62 8.24 1.94 4.11
N GLY A 63 8.87 3.06 3.78
CA GLY A 63 9.67 3.22 2.57
C GLY A 63 10.86 2.26 2.52
N LEU A 64 11.56 2.08 3.64
CA LEU A 64 12.67 1.15 3.78
C LEU A 64 12.19 -0.30 3.63
N LEU A 65 11.07 -0.67 4.27
CA LEU A 65 10.47 -2.00 4.13
C LEU A 65 10.08 -2.28 2.68
N THR A 66 9.48 -1.29 1.99
CA THR A 66 9.16 -1.37 0.57
C THR A 66 10.42 -1.59 -0.27
N TYR A 67 11.46 -0.78 -0.05
CA TYR A 67 12.71 -0.84 -0.79
C TYR A 67 13.43 -2.17 -0.59
N LEU A 68 13.57 -2.62 0.66
CA LEU A 68 14.22 -3.89 1.01
C LEU A 68 13.45 -5.07 0.42
N GLY A 69 12.12 -5.06 0.51
CA GLY A 69 11.27 -6.07 -0.13
C GLY A 69 11.50 -6.13 -1.63
N LEU A 70 11.38 -5.00 -2.33
CA LEU A 70 11.60 -4.95 -3.78
C LEU A 70 13.01 -5.38 -4.19
N LYS A 71 14.04 -5.01 -3.42
CA LYS A 71 15.44 -5.40 -3.65
C LYS A 71 15.62 -6.92 -3.47
N TYR A 72 15.14 -7.48 -2.37
CA TYR A 72 15.23 -8.90 -2.05
C TYR A 72 14.53 -9.76 -3.13
N PHE A 73 13.30 -9.40 -3.50
CA PHE A 73 12.52 -10.12 -4.52
C PHE A 73 12.97 -9.82 -5.95
N SER A 74 13.91 -8.91 -6.16
CA SER A 74 14.53 -8.69 -7.48
C SER A 74 15.41 -9.87 -7.93
N ASN A 75 15.99 -10.59 -6.98
CA ASN A 75 17.00 -11.62 -7.22
C ASN A 75 16.43 -13.04 -7.41
N HIS A 76 15.12 -13.28 -7.31
CA HIS A 76 14.52 -14.62 -7.45
C HIS A 76 13.60 -14.68 -8.68
N SER A 77 13.80 -15.64 -9.58
CA SER A 77 13.35 -15.52 -10.99
C SER A 77 11.91 -15.97 -11.30
N GLN A 78 11.32 -16.92 -10.56
CA GLN A 78 10.02 -17.51 -10.95
C GLN A 78 8.78 -16.84 -10.30
N LEU A 79 8.90 -16.31 -9.08
CA LEU A 79 7.82 -15.58 -8.38
C LEU A 79 7.90 -14.06 -8.54
N LYS A 80 8.82 -13.60 -9.41
CA LYS A 80 9.27 -12.21 -9.51
C LYS A 80 8.14 -11.22 -9.73
N HIS A 81 7.22 -11.50 -10.63
CA HIS A 81 6.15 -10.55 -10.98
C HIS A 81 5.01 -10.54 -9.96
N THR A 82 4.60 -11.70 -9.45
CA THR A 82 3.54 -11.79 -8.45
C THR A 82 3.97 -11.15 -7.12
N LEU A 83 5.18 -11.44 -6.64
CA LEU A 83 5.70 -10.85 -5.41
C LEU A 83 5.91 -9.35 -5.56
N ARG A 84 6.47 -8.88 -6.69
CA ARG A 84 6.61 -7.43 -6.94
C ARG A 84 5.28 -6.71 -7.03
N ALA A 85 4.26 -7.32 -7.65
CA ALA A 85 2.91 -6.76 -7.68
C ALA A 85 2.30 -6.71 -6.28
N THR A 86 2.54 -7.73 -5.45
CA THR A 86 2.13 -7.74 -4.04
C THR A 86 2.83 -6.61 -3.27
N PHE A 87 4.14 -6.43 -3.44
CA PHE A 87 4.88 -5.34 -2.78
C PHE A 87 4.49 -3.94 -3.27
N LEU A 88 3.97 -3.81 -4.50
CA LEU A 88 3.42 -2.55 -5.00
C LEU A 88 2.16 -2.14 -4.25
N THR A 89 1.40 -3.08 -3.67
CA THR A 89 0.20 -2.71 -2.90
C THR A 89 0.55 -1.88 -1.67
N LEU A 90 1.72 -2.13 -1.07
CA LEU A 90 2.14 -1.50 0.17
C LEU A 90 2.31 0.03 0.06
N PRO A 91 3.14 0.59 -0.84
CA PRO A 91 3.24 2.04 -1.00
C PRO A 91 1.94 2.67 -1.51
N LEU A 92 1.17 1.98 -2.35
CA LEU A 92 -0.13 2.49 -2.82
C LEU A 92 -1.13 2.61 -1.67
N MET A 93 -1.27 1.57 -0.86
CA MET A 93 -2.16 1.59 0.31
C MET A 93 -1.70 2.61 1.33
N ALA A 94 -0.39 2.71 1.62
CA ALA A 94 0.14 3.72 2.53
C ALA A 94 -0.20 5.13 2.06
N LEU A 95 -0.06 5.43 0.76
CA LEU A 95 -0.44 6.72 0.18
C LEU A 95 -1.95 6.98 0.29
N LEU A 96 -2.79 6.03 -0.12
CA LEU A 96 -4.25 6.21 -0.08
C LEU A 96 -4.76 6.38 1.35
N VAL A 97 -4.22 5.62 2.32
CA VAL A 97 -4.59 5.77 3.73
C VAL A 97 -4.11 7.09 4.29
N SER A 98 -2.90 7.53 3.95
CA SER A 98 -2.41 8.86 4.35
C SER A 98 -3.30 9.98 3.84
N ILE A 99 -3.80 9.86 2.59
CA ILE A 99 -4.80 10.79 2.03
C ILE A 99 -6.11 10.70 2.81
N GLY A 100 -6.61 9.50 3.08
CA GLY A 100 -7.81 9.29 3.88
C GLY A 100 -7.73 9.98 5.24
N ILE A 101 -6.63 9.77 5.98
CA ILE A 101 -6.39 10.38 7.30
C ILE A 101 -6.28 11.91 7.17
N ALA A 102 -5.53 12.42 6.20
CA ALA A 102 -5.31 13.86 6.03
C ALA A 102 -6.58 14.62 5.64
N PHE A 103 -7.49 13.98 4.90
CA PHE A 103 -8.70 14.61 4.36
C PHE A 103 -9.99 14.03 4.96
N HIS A 104 -9.95 13.31 6.08
CA HIS A 104 -11.11 12.61 6.66
C HIS A 104 -12.32 13.52 6.99
N GLN A 105 -12.10 14.83 7.14
CA GLN A 105 -13.16 15.81 7.42
C GLN A 105 -13.79 16.41 6.14
N GLN A 106 -13.22 16.11 4.98
CA GLN A 106 -13.70 16.61 3.69
C GLN A 106 -14.78 15.69 3.13
N ALA A 107 -15.53 16.20 2.13
CA ALA A 107 -16.52 15.39 1.44
C ALA A 107 -15.88 14.17 0.74
N ASP A 108 -16.56 13.02 0.77
CA ASP A 108 -16.11 11.77 0.16
C ASP A 108 -15.69 11.94 -1.32
N ALA A 109 -16.38 12.79 -2.06
CA ALA A 109 -16.06 13.11 -3.45
C ALA A 109 -14.66 13.74 -3.62
N ILE A 110 -14.22 14.57 -2.66
CA ILE A 110 -12.89 15.19 -2.67
C ILE A 110 -11.82 14.11 -2.40
N ILE A 111 -12.06 13.25 -1.41
CA ILE A 111 -11.15 12.15 -1.07
C ILE A 111 -10.99 11.19 -2.26
N LEU A 112 -12.10 10.83 -2.92
CA LEU A 112 -12.10 10.02 -4.14
C LEU A 112 -11.36 10.72 -5.29
N GLY A 113 -11.55 12.02 -5.45
CA GLY A 113 -10.86 12.82 -6.46
C GLY A 113 -9.34 12.81 -6.27
N ILE A 114 -8.86 13.06 -5.04
CA ILE A 114 -7.42 13.02 -4.71
C ILE A 114 -6.87 11.60 -4.88
N GLY A 115 -7.61 10.58 -4.43
CA GLY A 115 -7.25 9.18 -4.67
C GLY A 115 -7.11 8.85 -6.16
N ALA A 116 -8.02 9.34 -7.01
CA ALA A 116 -7.94 9.16 -8.45
C ALA A 116 -6.70 9.85 -9.06
N VAL A 117 -6.33 11.04 -8.57
CA VAL A 117 -5.10 11.73 -8.98
C VAL A 117 -3.85 10.91 -8.67
N VAL A 118 -3.85 10.07 -7.64
CA VAL A 118 -2.75 9.12 -7.36
C VAL A 118 -2.84 7.88 -8.25
N MET A 119 -4.03 7.32 -8.43
CA MET A 119 -4.20 6.04 -9.14
C MET A 119 -4.04 6.16 -10.65
N ILE A 120 -4.51 7.26 -11.27
CA ILE A 120 -4.44 7.45 -12.72
C ILE A 120 -2.99 7.44 -13.24
N PRO A 121 -2.02 8.19 -12.67
CA PRO A 121 -0.62 8.11 -13.06
C PRO A 121 -0.02 6.71 -12.95
N VAL A 122 -0.42 5.95 -11.93
CA VAL A 122 0.02 4.56 -11.75
C VAL A 122 -0.49 3.70 -12.90
N LEU A 123 -1.77 3.81 -13.27
CA LEU A 123 -2.35 3.10 -14.40
C LEU A 123 -1.68 3.49 -15.73
N ILE A 124 -1.42 4.78 -15.95
CA ILE A 124 -0.68 5.28 -17.12
C ILE A 124 0.72 4.67 -17.16
N TYR A 125 1.42 4.62 -16.04
CA TYR A 125 2.74 4.01 -15.93
C TYR A 125 2.71 2.51 -16.25
N LEU A 126 1.73 1.76 -15.70
CA LEU A 126 1.56 0.33 -15.98
C LEU A 126 1.32 0.08 -17.47
N TYR A 127 0.51 0.91 -18.11
CA TYR A 127 0.22 0.85 -19.55
C TYR A 127 1.46 1.16 -20.39
N ALA A 128 2.12 2.29 -20.12
CA ALA A 128 3.30 2.73 -20.87
C ALA A 128 4.44 1.71 -20.80
N LYS A 129 4.61 1.04 -19.66
CA LYS A 129 5.64 0.01 -19.45
C LYS A 129 5.18 -1.40 -19.85
N LYS A 130 3.94 -1.57 -20.33
CA LYS A 130 3.33 -2.86 -20.70
C LYS A 130 3.53 -3.92 -19.62
N LEU A 131 3.32 -3.53 -18.37
CA LEU A 131 3.57 -4.41 -17.22
C LEU A 131 2.57 -5.58 -17.19
N PRO A 132 2.97 -6.76 -16.66
CA PRO A 132 2.10 -7.92 -16.55
C PRO A 132 0.79 -7.62 -15.81
N TRP A 133 -0.27 -8.37 -16.15
CA TRP A 133 -1.61 -8.23 -15.57
C TRP A 133 -1.65 -8.26 -14.03
N MET A 134 -0.67 -8.92 -13.38
CA MET A 134 -0.53 -8.97 -11.93
C MET A 134 -0.43 -7.58 -11.29
N TYR A 135 0.28 -6.65 -11.95
CA TYR A 135 0.41 -5.28 -11.46
C TYR A 135 -0.91 -4.51 -11.57
N TRP A 136 -1.66 -4.75 -12.64
CA TRP A 136 -3.01 -4.21 -12.80
C TRP A 136 -3.96 -4.71 -11.72
N LEU A 137 -3.93 -6.02 -11.44
CA LEU A 137 -4.71 -6.61 -10.36
C LEU A 137 -4.38 -5.94 -9.01
N ALA A 138 -3.09 -5.79 -8.70
CA ALA A 138 -2.64 -5.15 -7.46
C ALA A 138 -3.13 -3.70 -7.36
N THR A 139 -3.00 -2.90 -8.42
CA THR A 139 -3.47 -1.50 -8.45
C THR A 139 -4.99 -1.41 -8.30
N PHE A 140 -5.77 -2.20 -9.05
CA PHE A 140 -7.22 -2.18 -8.93
C PHE A 140 -7.72 -2.71 -7.59
N TYR A 141 -7.06 -3.73 -7.04
CA TYR A 141 -7.34 -4.24 -5.70
C TYR A 141 -7.22 -3.14 -4.65
N VAL A 142 -6.11 -2.37 -4.68
CA VAL A 142 -5.91 -1.25 -3.75
C VAL A 142 -6.94 -0.13 -3.97
N ALA A 143 -7.24 0.20 -5.23
CA ALA A 143 -8.27 1.19 -5.55
C ALA A 143 -9.64 0.79 -4.98
N ALA A 144 -10.03 -0.48 -5.20
CA ALA A 144 -11.29 -1.03 -4.73
C ALA A 144 -11.38 -1.00 -3.20
N LEU A 145 -10.30 -1.36 -2.50
CA LEU A 145 -10.25 -1.25 -1.05
C LEU A 145 -10.44 0.19 -0.56
N GLY A 146 -9.77 1.17 -1.18
CA GLY A 146 -9.96 2.58 -0.83
C GLY A 146 -11.40 3.04 -1.00
N VAL A 147 -12.06 2.66 -2.09
CA VAL A 147 -13.48 2.95 -2.33
C VAL A 147 -14.39 2.26 -1.30
N ILE A 148 -14.11 0.99 -0.98
CA ILE A 148 -14.88 0.23 0.01
C ILE A 148 -14.80 0.89 1.39
N VAL A 149 -13.62 1.34 1.81
CA VAL A 149 -13.41 2.03 3.10
C VAL A 149 -14.30 3.27 3.20
N ILE A 150 -14.34 4.09 2.14
CA ILE A 150 -15.15 5.30 2.08
C ILE A 150 -16.65 4.95 2.15
N ILE A 151 -17.12 4.05 1.27
CA ILE A 151 -18.54 3.65 1.21
C ILE A 151 -19.02 3.06 2.54
N LYS A 152 -18.17 2.27 3.20
CA LYS A 152 -18.50 1.63 4.48
C LYS A 152 -18.31 2.54 5.69
N ASN A 153 -17.83 3.78 5.48
CA ASN A 153 -17.49 4.73 6.55
C ASN A 153 -16.62 4.07 7.63
N ILE A 154 -15.65 3.26 7.19
CA ILE A 154 -14.72 2.60 8.10
C ILE A 154 -13.79 3.68 8.63
N GLN A 155 -13.92 3.96 9.92
CA GLN A 155 -13.00 4.85 10.62
C GLN A 155 -11.62 4.18 10.66
N ILE A 156 -10.64 4.84 10.05
CA ILE A 156 -9.22 4.46 10.09
C ILE A 156 -8.55 5.22 11.22
#